data_AF-A0A497QKW0-F1
#
_entry.id   AF-A0A497QKW0-F1
#
_cell.length_a   1.000
_cell.length_b   1.000
_cell.length_c   1.000
_cell.angle_alpha   90.00
_cell.angle_beta   90.00
_cell.angle_gamma   90.00
#
_symmetry.space_group_name_H-M   'P 1'
#
loop_
_entity.id
_entity.type
_entity.pdbx_description
1 polymer ?
#
loop_
_entity_poly.entity_id
_entity_poly.type
_entity_poly.pdbx_seq_one_letter_code
_entity_poly.pdbx_strand_id
1 'polypeptide(L)'
;MKNSHLKKRSKVVTIAKVITLIALCFFASYYLGNGFSTHDKIISANEDCRVMLNSPLDGATYHHNDEIHVSGSIWGGIPQKVYVYDTMYNVPVQATITGPNFGVTLYAAEISQGTHELAFQAQTADGRWTQPVYRTIEKYGSPSVTGFAHDQYETYNFISEYVPDQIAYIFRPVGEVLTQSIVYLTGSTAHDDLNGDNIPDALTQAPTTPRYNPYNLPLTTLLVYLGIISIIALIIMKIVSPAVKRKQQYRKEILKSPEKRQWILDQKQLKNNELKKKLRIESQKRIALEKKLDSAMKNPVNIFVAEADSKKVKKK
;
A
#
# COMPACT_ATOMS: atom_id res chain seq x y z
N MET A 1 -23.81 -35.18 -28.86
CA MET A 1 -23.27 -33.83 -28.62
C MET A 1 -23.94 -33.01 -27.50
N LYS A 2 -25.09 -33.41 -26.91
CA LYS A 2 -25.80 -32.61 -25.88
C LYS A 2 -25.11 -32.45 -24.51
N ASN A 3 -24.11 -33.27 -24.16
CA ASN A 3 -23.50 -33.25 -22.83
C ASN A 3 -22.41 -32.17 -22.61
N SER A 4 -21.93 -31.47 -23.65
CA SER A 4 -20.88 -30.45 -23.49
C SER A 4 -21.41 -29.14 -22.88
N HIS A 5 -22.67 -28.79 -23.15
CA HIS A 5 -23.28 -27.54 -22.67
C HIS A 5 -23.60 -27.57 -21.16
N LEU A 6 -24.02 -28.72 -20.63
CA LEU A 6 -24.29 -28.89 -19.19
C LEU A 6 -23.03 -28.75 -18.34
N LYS A 7 -21.89 -29.27 -18.82
CA LYS A 7 -20.60 -29.14 -18.11
C LYS A 7 -20.10 -27.70 -18.03
N LYS A 8 -20.35 -26.89 -19.07
CA LYS A 8 -19.93 -25.49 -19.12
C LYS A 8 -20.71 -24.62 -18.12
N ARG A 9 -22.02 -24.85 -17.98
CA ARG A 9 -22.86 -24.12 -17.02
C ARG A 9 -22.47 -24.35 -15.54
N SER A 10 -22.08 -25.57 -15.15
CA SER A 10 -21.68 -25.85 -13.76
C SER A 10 -20.42 -25.09 -13.31
N LYS A 11 -19.47 -24.84 -14.23
CA LYS A 11 -18.23 -24.13 -13.91
C LYS A 11 -18.47 -22.64 -13.66
N VAL A 12 -19.34 -22.02 -14.45
CA VAL A 12 -19.70 -20.60 -14.31
C VAL A 12 -20.38 -20.36 -12.96
N VAL A 13 -21.31 -21.23 -12.57
CA VAL A 13 -22.00 -21.14 -11.27
C VAL A 13 -21.03 -21.30 -10.09
N THR A 14 -20.01 -22.16 -10.23
CA THR A 14 -19.01 -22.35 -9.17
C THR A 14 -18.11 -21.13 -9.02
N ILE A 15 -17.70 -20.50 -10.12
CA ILE A 15 -16.85 -19.28 -10.08
C ILE A 15 -17.63 -18.11 -9.48
N ALA A 16 -18.90 -17.92 -9.88
CA ALA A 16 -19.74 -16.85 -9.34
C ALA A 16 -19.88 -16.97 -7.81
N LYS A 17 -20.14 -18.17 -7.28
CA LYS A 17 -20.24 -18.39 -5.83
C LYS A 17 -18.96 -18.05 -5.06
N VAL A 18 -17.79 -18.32 -5.64
CA VAL A 18 -16.49 -18.00 -5.00
C VAL A 18 -16.27 -16.49 -4.99
N ILE A 19 -16.57 -15.79 -6.09
CA ILE A 19 -16.47 -14.33 -6.16
C ILE A 19 -17.41 -13.68 -5.14
N THR A 20 -18.67 -14.14 -5.05
CA THR A 20 -19.63 -13.64 -4.07
C THR A 20 -19.15 -13.85 -2.64
N LEU A 21 -18.57 -15.02 -2.33
CA LEU A 21 -18.03 -15.30 -1.00
C LEU A 21 -16.84 -14.38 -0.65
N ILE A 22 -15.92 -14.16 -1.59
CA ILE A 22 -14.78 -13.25 -1.40
C ILE A 22 -15.29 -11.82 -1.17
N ALA A 23 -16.25 -11.35 -1.97
CA ALA A 23 -16.86 -10.03 -1.77
C ALA A 23 -17.52 -9.92 -0.41
N LEU A 24 -18.26 -10.94 0.04
CA LEU A 24 -18.90 -10.96 1.36
C LEU A 24 -17.88 -10.94 2.50
N CYS A 25 -16.77 -11.68 2.37
CA CYS A 25 -15.67 -11.62 3.34
C CYS A 25 -15.00 -10.24 3.34
N PHE A 26 -14.83 -9.60 2.19
CA PHE A 26 -14.25 -8.26 2.09
C PHE A 26 -15.17 -7.21 2.72
N PHE A 27 -16.48 -7.27 2.44
CA PHE A 27 -17.47 -6.41 3.08
C PHE A 27 -17.57 -6.66 4.58
N ALA A 28 -17.57 -7.92 5.03
CA ALA A 28 -17.56 -8.24 6.46
C ALA A 28 -16.29 -7.75 7.15
N SER A 29 -15.13 -7.88 6.51
CA SER A 29 -13.86 -7.38 7.04
C SER A 29 -13.79 -5.85 7.04
N TYR A 30 -14.39 -5.19 6.05
CA TYR A 30 -14.53 -3.73 6.01
C TYR A 30 -15.45 -3.24 7.15
N TYR A 31 -16.60 -3.90 7.34
CA TYR A 31 -17.55 -3.56 8.40
C TYR A 31 -17.06 -3.90 9.81
N LEU A 32 -16.28 -4.98 9.97
CA LEU A 32 -15.70 -5.37 11.26
C LEU A 32 -14.37 -4.67 11.55
N GLY A 33 -13.57 -4.38 10.51
CA GLY A 33 -12.24 -3.78 10.60
C GLY A 33 -12.24 -2.26 10.69
N ASN A 34 -13.24 -1.57 10.13
CA ASN A 34 -13.43 -0.14 10.38
C ASN A 34 -14.04 0.15 11.77
N GLY A 35 -14.26 -0.87 12.60
CA GLY A 35 -15.16 -0.76 13.74
C GLY A 35 -16.58 -0.48 13.24
N PHE A 36 -17.64 -0.81 13.95
CA PHE A 36 -18.01 0.03 15.09
C PHE A 36 -17.25 1.36 15.09
N SER A 37 -17.58 2.26 14.15
CA SER A 37 -17.60 3.67 14.52
C SER A 37 -18.45 3.72 15.79
N THR A 38 -17.78 3.84 16.93
CA THR A 38 -18.38 3.97 18.25
C THR A 38 -19.16 5.27 18.39
N HIS A 39 -19.31 6.06 17.32
CA HIS A 39 -20.16 7.25 17.32
C HIS A 39 -21.61 6.94 17.74
N ASP A 40 -22.15 5.76 17.41
CA ASP A 40 -23.57 5.46 17.69
C ASP A 40 -23.83 4.51 18.88
N LYS A 41 -22.79 4.05 19.57
CA LYS A 41 -22.95 3.34 20.86
C LYS A 41 -22.14 4.01 21.94
N ILE A 42 -22.47 5.27 22.17
CA ILE A 42 -22.33 5.89 23.49
C ILE A 42 -23.22 5.07 24.43
N ILE A 43 -22.64 4.06 25.08
CA ILE A 43 -23.26 3.35 26.19
C ILE A 43 -23.38 4.38 27.32
N SER A 44 -24.52 5.06 27.38
CA SER A 44 -24.88 6.09 28.36
C SER A 44 -23.69 6.94 28.80
N ALA A 45 -23.39 7.99 28.04
CA ALA A 45 -22.38 8.95 28.45
C ALA A 45 -22.68 9.43 29.87
N ASN A 46 -21.68 9.37 30.72
CA ASN A 46 -21.82 9.82 32.08
C ASN A 46 -21.89 11.36 32.08
N GLU A 47 -23.06 11.94 32.33
CA GLU A 47 -23.24 13.40 32.38
C GLU A 47 -22.48 14.04 33.55
N ASP A 48 -22.14 13.23 34.56
CA ASP A 48 -21.41 13.65 35.76
C ASP A 48 -19.90 13.79 35.51
N CYS A 49 -19.38 13.31 34.38
CA CYS A 49 -17.95 13.39 34.05
C CYS A 49 -17.73 14.09 32.70
N ARG A 50 -16.86 15.11 32.69
CA ARG A 50 -16.61 15.94 31.50
C ARG A 50 -15.12 16.14 31.25
N VAL A 51 -14.73 16.07 29.98
CA VAL A 51 -13.38 16.44 29.55
C VAL A 51 -13.31 17.96 29.45
N MET A 52 -12.31 18.57 30.08
CA MET A 52 -11.97 19.98 29.94
C MET A 52 -10.63 20.06 29.22
N LEU A 53 -10.61 20.69 28.04
CA LEU A 53 -9.41 20.81 27.22
C LEU A 53 -8.75 22.16 27.45
N ASN A 54 -7.44 22.13 27.76
CA ASN A 54 -6.59 23.31 27.86
C ASN A 54 -5.87 23.58 26.53
N SER A 55 -5.48 22.50 25.83
CA SER A 55 -4.80 22.57 24.54
C SER A 55 -5.13 21.32 23.69
N PRO A 56 -5.23 21.43 22.36
CA PRO A 56 -5.11 22.65 21.56
C PRO A 56 -6.30 23.59 21.74
N LEU A 57 -6.10 24.87 21.45
CA LEU A 57 -7.20 25.81 21.28
C LEU A 57 -7.98 25.48 20.00
N ASP A 58 -9.27 25.77 19.99
CA ASP A 58 -10.09 25.56 18.80
C ASP A 58 -9.64 26.51 17.67
N GLY A 59 -9.39 25.96 16.49
CA GLY A 59 -8.82 26.67 15.35
C GLY A 59 -7.30 26.91 15.43
N ALA A 60 -6.59 26.21 16.33
CA ALA A 60 -5.14 26.32 16.40
C ALA A 60 -4.47 25.83 15.10
N THR A 61 -3.44 26.56 14.68
CA THR A 61 -2.71 26.31 13.44
C THR A 61 -1.32 25.76 13.73
N TYR A 62 -0.88 24.79 12.94
CA TYR A 62 0.39 24.10 13.12
C TYR A 62 1.13 23.94 11.79
N HIS A 63 2.45 24.06 11.84
CA HIS A 63 3.37 23.77 10.75
C HIS A 63 3.86 22.31 10.81
N HIS A 64 4.47 21.84 9.72
CA HIS A 64 4.86 20.43 9.56
C HIS A 64 5.73 19.88 10.70
N ASN A 65 6.61 20.68 11.31
CA ASN A 65 7.52 20.23 12.37
C ASN A 65 7.04 20.58 13.79
N ASP A 66 5.82 21.10 13.92
CA ASP A 66 5.32 21.53 15.22
C ASP A 66 4.90 20.34 16.09
N GLU A 67 5.12 20.49 17.39
CA GLU A 67 4.54 19.63 18.40
C GLU A 67 3.17 20.16 18.81
N ILE A 68 2.15 19.31 18.72
CA ILE A 68 0.79 19.60 19.15
C ILE A 68 0.64 19.05 20.55
N HIS A 69 0.91 19.90 21.55
CA HIS A 69 0.67 19.54 22.94
C HIS A 69 -0.83 19.51 23.21
N VAL A 70 -1.36 18.31 23.43
CA VAL A 70 -2.71 18.12 23.93
C VAL A 70 -2.65 18.03 25.44
N SER A 71 -3.47 18.81 26.13
CA SER A 71 -3.62 18.69 27.57
C SER A 71 -5.01 19.09 28.04
N GLY A 72 -5.40 18.55 29.18
CA GLY A 72 -6.68 18.84 29.79
C GLY A 72 -6.82 18.22 31.16
N SER A 73 -8.03 18.35 31.70
CA SER A 73 -8.43 17.75 32.97
C SER A 73 -9.80 17.11 32.84
N ILE A 74 -10.08 16.13 33.68
CA ILE A 74 -11.41 15.53 33.80
C ILE A 74 -12.09 16.10 35.03
N TRP A 75 -13.28 16.65 34.84
CA TRP A 75 -14.17 17.03 35.93
C TRP A 75 -15.08 15.86 36.27
N GLY A 76 -15.36 15.65 37.56
CA GLY A 76 -16.24 14.57 38.04
C GLY A 76 -15.55 13.24 38.37
N GLY A 77 -14.23 13.13 38.19
CA GLY A 77 -13.49 11.92 38.58
C GLY A 77 -12.04 11.88 38.11
N ILE A 78 -11.36 10.77 38.41
CA ILE A 78 -10.01 10.46 37.91
C ILE A 78 -10.16 9.50 36.72
N PRO A 79 -9.66 9.85 35.52
CA PRO A 79 -9.74 8.96 34.38
C PRO A 79 -8.83 7.75 34.56
N GLN A 80 -9.28 6.58 34.08
CA GLN A 80 -8.41 5.41 33.89
C GLN A 80 -7.77 5.40 32.52
N LYS A 81 -8.45 5.95 31.51
CA LYS A 81 -7.95 6.08 30.14
C LYS A 81 -8.42 7.39 29.54
N VAL A 82 -7.58 7.99 28.72
CA VAL A 82 -7.96 9.14 27.88
C VAL A 82 -7.44 8.87 26.49
N TYR A 83 -8.30 8.98 25.49
CA TYR A 83 -7.96 8.84 24.09
C TYR A 83 -8.14 10.16 23.34
N VAL A 84 -7.21 10.39 22.43
CA VAL A 84 -7.24 11.45 21.43
C VAL A 84 -7.25 10.79 20.06
N TYR A 85 -8.18 11.15 19.20
CA TYR A 85 -8.22 10.65 17.83
C TYR A 85 -8.70 11.71 16.87
N ASP A 86 -8.18 11.68 15.66
CA ASP A 86 -8.73 12.44 14.54
C ASP A 86 -10.00 11.75 14.02
N THR A 87 -11.10 12.47 13.88
CA THR A 87 -12.39 11.92 13.41
C THR A 87 -12.33 11.39 11.99
N MET A 88 -11.37 11.84 11.17
CA MET A 88 -11.15 11.35 9.80
C MET A 88 -10.39 10.02 9.76
N TYR A 89 -9.47 9.78 10.69
CA TYR A 89 -8.58 8.60 10.68
C TYR A 89 -8.94 7.54 11.71
N ASN A 90 -9.64 7.92 12.77
CA ASN A 90 -10.13 7.03 13.84
C ASN A 90 -9.04 6.14 14.46
N VAL A 91 -7.80 6.62 14.53
CA VAL A 91 -6.68 5.95 15.22
C VAL A 91 -6.51 6.62 16.59
N PRO A 92 -6.86 5.94 17.70
CA PRO A 92 -6.74 6.51 19.03
C PRO A 92 -5.31 6.47 19.56
N VAL A 93 -4.85 7.62 20.03
CA VAL A 93 -3.62 7.80 20.81
C VAL A 93 -3.98 7.92 22.28
N GLN A 94 -3.37 7.08 23.13
CA GLN A 94 -3.59 7.12 24.57
C GLN A 94 -2.78 8.23 25.22
N ALA A 95 -3.44 9.08 26.00
CA ALA A 95 -2.76 10.13 26.77
C ALA A 95 -2.21 9.60 28.09
N THR A 96 -1.15 10.27 28.57
CA THR A 96 -0.60 10.05 29.91
C THR A 96 -1.50 10.73 30.93
N ILE A 97 -1.81 10.05 32.03
CA ILE A 97 -2.72 10.53 33.09
C ILE A 97 -1.93 10.82 34.35
N THR A 98 -2.15 11.99 34.96
CA THR A 98 -1.57 12.39 36.26
C THR A 98 -2.67 13.00 37.12
N GLY A 99 -3.27 12.20 37.99
CA GLY A 99 -4.43 12.60 38.77
C GLY A 99 -5.63 12.92 37.86
N PRO A 100 -6.31 14.07 38.02
CA PRO A 100 -7.40 14.46 37.13
C PRO A 100 -6.91 14.97 35.76
N ASN A 101 -5.60 15.21 35.60
CA ASN A 101 -5.03 15.81 34.40
C ASN A 101 -4.57 14.74 33.41
N PHE A 102 -4.55 15.09 32.13
CA PHE A 102 -3.98 14.26 31.08
C PHE A 102 -3.19 15.10 30.09
N GLY A 103 -2.25 14.45 29.39
CA GLY A 103 -1.51 15.07 28.31
C GLY A 103 -0.95 14.06 27.31
N VAL A 104 -0.82 14.50 26.06
CA VAL A 104 -0.13 13.76 24.98
C VAL A 104 0.44 14.76 24.00
N THR A 105 1.63 14.47 23.46
CA THR A 105 2.18 15.22 22.32
C THR A 105 1.84 14.45 21.04
N LEU A 106 1.18 15.13 20.11
CA LEU A 106 1.07 14.67 18.73
C LEU A 106 2.09 15.44 17.88
N TYR A 107 2.61 14.82 16.83
CA TYR A 107 3.53 15.48 15.91
C TYR A 107 2.78 15.90 14.65
N ALA A 108 2.80 17.19 14.31
CA ALA A 108 2.13 17.68 13.11
C ALA A 108 2.66 16.98 11.84
N ALA A 109 3.92 16.54 11.84
CA ALA A 109 4.54 15.78 10.75
C ALA A 109 3.76 14.49 10.40
N GLU A 110 3.13 13.87 11.39
CA GLU A 110 2.38 12.62 11.26
C GLU A 110 0.93 12.82 10.80
N ILE A 111 0.44 14.06 10.81
CA ILE A 111 -0.92 14.42 10.37
C ILE A 111 -0.86 14.90 8.91
N SER A 112 -1.86 14.60 8.09
CA SER A 112 -1.92 15.14 6.72
C SER A 112 -2.10 16.66 6.71
N GLN A 113 -1.82 17.32 5.60
CA GLN A 113 -2.17 18.74 5.45
C GLN A 113 -3.70 18.92 5.40
N GLY A 114 -4.22 19.99 6.03
CA GLY A 114 -5.64 20.34 5.99
C GLY A 114 -6.24 20.67 7.36
N THR A 115 -7.57 20.75 7.40
CA THR A 115 -8.35 20.93 8.64
C THR A 115 -8.69 19.58 9.24
N HIS A 116 -8.41 19.42 10.53
CA HIS A 116 -8.62 18.21 11.29
C HIS A 116 -9.52 18.48 12.49
N GLU A 117 -10.42 17.55 12.78
CA GLU A 117 -11.23 17.60 13.99
C GLU A 117 -10.75 16.49 14.94
N LEU A 118 -10.14 16.91 16.04
CA LEU A 118 -9.69 16.02 17.10
C LEU A 118 -10.83 15.79 18.09
N ALA A 119 -11.11 14.53 18.39
CA ALA A 119 -12.04 14.10 19.41
C ALA A 119 -11.30 13.56 20.65
N PHE A 120 -11.83 13.92 21.82
CA PHE A 120 -11.27 13.59 23.13
C PHE A 120 -12.30 12.87 23.97
N GLN A 121 -11.96 11.68 24.46
CA GLN A 121 -12.82 10.89 25.33
C GLN A 121 -12.03 10.30 26.49
N ALA A 122 -12.65 10.29 27.67
CA ALA A 122 -12.09 9.68 28.86
C ALA A 122 -12.96 8.52 29.35
N GLN A 123 -12.30 7.48 29.87
CA GLN A 123 -12.95 6.40 30.59
C GLN A 123 -12.80 6.63 32.09
N THR A 124 -13.91 6.65 32.80
CA THR A 124 -13.96 6.78 34.26
C THR A 124 -13.66 5.43 34.93
N ALA A 125 -13.44 5.44 36.25
CA ALA A 125 -13.04 4.24 37.01
C ALA A 125 -14.10 3.12 37.04
N ASP A 126 -15.37 3.47 36.82
CA ASP A 126 -16.51 2.55 36.67
C ASP A 126 -16.63 1.99 35.23
N GLY A 127 -15.70 2.31 34.34
CA GLY A 127 -15.64 1.82 32.97
C GLY A 127 -16.54 2.57 31.98
N ARG A 128 -17.27 3.60 32.43
CA ARG A 128 -18.10 4.44 31.55
C ARG A 128 -17.23 5.44 30.77
N TRP A 129 -17.73 5.86 29.60
CA TRP A 129 -17.07 6.86 28.77
C TRP A 129 -17.75 8.22 28.91
N THR A 130 -16.96 9.29 28.86
CA THR A 130 -17.46 10.65 28.76
C THR A 130 -18.05 10.92 27.38
N GLN A 131 -18.87 11.97 27.25
CA GLN A 131 -19.15 12.54 25.94
C GLN A 131 -17.83 12.95 25.25
N PRO A 132 -17.71 12.78 23.92
CA PRO A 132 -16.59 13.33 23.18
C PRO A 132 -16.62 14.85 23.23
N VAL A 133 -15.45 15.44 23.45
CA VAL A 133 -15.22 16.87 23.20
C VAL A 133 -14.43 16.98 21.92
N TYR A 134 -14.71 18.00 21.10
CA TYR A 134 -14.09 18.19 19.81
C TYR A 134 -13.25 19.49 19.79
N ARG A 135 -12.16 19.46 19.03
CA ARG A 135 -11.34 20.64 18.68
C ARG A 135 -10.96 20.58 17.22
N THR A 136 -11.11 21.70 16.54
CA THR A 136 -10.58 21.87 15.19
C THR A 136 -9.15 22.35 15.27
N ILE A 137 -8.25 21.74 14.51
CA ILE A 137 -6.90 22.24 14.25
C ILE A 137 -6.68 22.32 12.74
N GLU A 138 -5.78 23.19 12.31
CA GLU A 138 -5.38 23.30 10.91
C GLU A 138 -3.88 23.06 10.78
N LYS A 139 -3.50 22.08 9.96
CA LYS A 139 -2.11 21.86 9.57
C LYS A 139 -1.87 22.55 8.23
N TYR A 140 -1.01 23.56 8.24
CA TYR A 140 -0.50 24.14 7.01
C TYR A 140 0.60 23.24 6.43
N GLY A 141 0.59 23.10 5.10
CA GLY A 141 1.74 22.56 4.39
C GLY A 141 2.98 23.37 4.76
N SER A 142 4.15 22.74 4.80
CA SER A 142 5.40 23.50 4.88
C SER A 142 5.31 24.61 3.84
N PRO A 143 5.65 25.87 4.16
CA PRO A 143 5.72 26.90 3.14
C PRO A 143 6.59 26.32 2.03
N SER A 144 6.02 26.17 0.83
CA SER A 144 6.79 25.77 -0.34
C SER A 144 7.94 26.76 -0.39
N VAL A 145 9.15 26.32 -0.08
CA VAL A 145 10.31 27.21 -0.11
C VAL A 145 10.61 27.45 -1.58
N THR A 146 9.84 28.31 -2.22
CA THR A 146 10.00 28.78 -3.61
C THR A 146 11.08 29.86 -3.68
N GLY A 147 12.17 29.67 -2.93
CA GLY A 147 13.16 30.72 -2.70
C GLY A 147 14.60 30.27 -2.51
N PHE A 148 14.94 28.99 -2.63
CA PHE A 148 16.33 28.57 -2.80
C PHE A 148 16.53 28.06 -4.22
N ALA A 149 17.59 28.57 -4.83
CA ALA A 149 18.02 28.26 -6.17
C ALA A 149 17.91 26.75 -6.42
N HIS A 150 17.24 26.46 -7.53
CA HIS A 150 17.15 25.18 -8.18
C HIS A 150 18.57 24.68 -8.50
N ASP A 151 19.23 24.05 -7.53
CA ASP A 151 20.33 23.15 -7.78
C ASP A 151 20.28 22.01 -6.74
N GLN A 152 19.92 20.82 -7.23
CA GLN A 152 20.29 19.50 -6.70
C GLN A 152 19.44 18.82 -5.61
N TYR A 153 18.22 19.28 -5.29
CA TYR A 153 17.25 18.41 -4.58
C TYR A 153 16.13 18.00 -5.53
N GLU A 154 16.16 16.74 -5.98
CA GLU A 154 15.01 16.12 -6.64
C GLU A 154 13.84 16.07 -5.65
N THR A 155 12.90 16.98 -5.82
CA THR A 155 11.59 16.90 -5.15
C THR A 155 10.89 15.64 -5.65
N TYR A 156 10.95 14.56 -4.87
CA TYR A 156 10.16 13.36 -5.12
C TYR A 156 8.69 13.69 -4.81
N ASN A 157 7.96 14.18 -5.82
CA ASN A 157 6.51 14.31 -5.73
C ASN A 157 5.91 12.91 -5.49
N PHE A 158 5.15 12.76 -4.41
CA PHE A 158 4.67 11.46 -3.97
C PHE A 158 3.63 10.90 -4.94
N ILE A 159 3.63 9.58 -5.17
CA ILE A 159 2.57 8.94 -5.97
C ILE A 159 1.18 9.21 -5.36
N SER A 160 1.08 9.36 -4.03
CA SER A 160 -0.18 9.69 -3.35
C SER A 160 -0.75 11.06 -3.71
N GLU A 161 0.06 12.00 -4.18
CA GLU A 161 -0.40 13.33 -4.61
C GLU A 161 -1.00 13.31 -6.03
N TYR A 162 -0.72 12.27 -6.82
CA TYR A 162 -1.25 12.08 -8.17
C TYR A 162 -2.40 11.07 -8.24
N VAL A 163 -2.72 10.42 -7.13
CA VAL A 163 -3.81 9.45 -7.05
C VAL A 163 -5.05 10.16 -6.47
N PRO A 164 -6.24 10.06 -7.11
CA PRO A 164 -7.46 10.63 -6.58
C PRO A 164 -7.68 10.25 -5.11
N ASP A 165 -8.17 11.17 -4.28
CA ASP A 165 -8.32 11.00 -2.81
C ASP A 165 -8.97 9.67 -2.40
N GLN A 166 -9.89 9.16 -3.22
CA GLN A 166 -10.62 7.92 -3.00
C GLN A 166 -9.73 6.66 -2.99
N ILE A 167 -8.55 6.71 -3.62
CA ILE A 167 -7.59 5.60 -3.71
C ILE A 167 -6.29 5.89 -2.97
N ALA A 168 -6.02 7.16 -2.62
CA ALA A 168 -4.81 7.57 -1.91
C ALA A 168 -4.65 6.86 -0.55
N TYR A 169 -5.75 6.61 0.17
CA TYR A 169 -5.75 5.90 1.46
C TYR A 169 -5.22 4.45 1.37
N ILE A 170 -5.36 3.78 0.22
CA ILE A 170 -4.89 2.40 0.03
C ILE A 170 -3.36 2.34 -0.08
N PHE A 171 -2.73 3.41 -0.58
CA PHE A 171 -1.28 3.46 -0.83
C PHE A 171 -0.49 4.18 0.28
N ARG A 172 -1.15 4.90 1.20
CA ARG A 172 -0.50 5.58 2.33
C ARG A 172 0.36 4.68 3.23
N PRO A 173 -0.04 3.46 3.60
CA PRO A 173 0.82 2.59 4.41
C PRO A 173 2.15 2.24 3.73
N VAL A 174 2.17 2.19 2.39
CA VAL A 174 3.39 1.93 1.60
C VAL A 174 4.24 3.20 1.48
N GLY A 175 3.61 4.37 1.36
CA GLY A 175 4.30 5.67 1.36
C GLY A 175 5.01 5.96 2.68
N GLU A 176 4.35 5.68 3.81
CA GLU A 176 4.91 5.88 5.16
C GLU A 176 6.07 4.92 5.48
N VAL A 177 6.00 3.67 4.99
CA VAL A 177 7.13 2.72 5.12
C VAL A 177 8.33 3.17 4.30
N LEU A 178 8.12 3.82 3.14
CA LEU A 178 9.22 4.36 2.33
C LEU A 178 9.84 5.60 2.98
N THR A 179 9.05 6.51 3.56
CA THR A 179 9.57 7.72 4.22
C THR A 179 10.36 7.43 5.50
N GLN A 180 10.02 6.38 6.26
CA GLN A 180 10.83 5.96 7.42
C GLN A 180 12.22 5.40 7.05
N SER A 181 12.46 5.09 5.78
CA SER A 181 13.76 4.68 5.26
C SER A 181 14.64 5.84 4.81
N ILE A 182 14.10 7.07 4.76
CA ILE A 182 14.86 8.26 4.37
C ILE A 182 15.49 8.84 5.64
N VAL A 183 16.79 8.58 5.81
CA VAL A 183 17.60 9.26 6.83
C VAL A 183 17.71 10.73 6.42
N TYR A 184 17.02 11.62 7.13
CA TYR A 184 17.20 13.06 6.96
C TYR A 184 18.59 13.45 7.47
N LEU A 185 19.54 13.66 6.56
CA LEU A 185 20.80 14.35 6.86
C LEU A 185 20.55 15.86 6.78
N THR A 186 19.72 16.41 7.68
CA THR A 186 19.66 17.86 7.90
C THR A 186 20.79 18.26 8.84
N GLY A 187 22.01 18.27 8.30
CA GLY A 187 23.17 18.89 8.95
C GLY A 187 23.37 20.29 8.42
N SER A 188 22.78 21.31 9.04
CA SER A 188 23.48 22.59 9.12
C SER A 188 24.41 22.50 10.32
N THR A 189 25.71 22.59 10.07
CA THR A 189 26.72 22.74 11.12
C THR A 189 26.37 23.97 11.96
N ALA A 190 26.01 23.77 13.23
CA ALA A 190 25.80 24.87 14.15
C ALA A 190 27.12 25.65 14.29
N HIS A 191 27.04 26.98 14.39
CA HIS A 191 28.23 27.84 14.42
C HIS A 191 28.99 27.82 15.77
N ASP A 192 28.57 26.96 16.72
CA ASP A 192 29.09 26.91 18.09
C ASP A 192 29.08 25.45 18.59
N ASP A 193 30.07 24.64 18.20
CA ASP A 193 30.35 23.31 18.79
C ASP A 193 31.59 23.39 19.71
N LEU A 194 31.38 23.86 20.93
CA LEU A 194 32.46 24.08 21.91
C LEU A 194 33.18 22.80 22.41
N ASN A 195 32.82 21.61 21.90
CA ASN A 195 33.46 20.33 22.23
C ASN A 195 34.37 19.79 21.11
N GLY A 196 34.36 20.40 19.91
CA GLY A 196 35.28 20.09 18.81
C GLY A 196 35.13 18.69 18.20
N ASP A 197 34.02 17.99 18.44
CA ASP A 197 33.79 16.66 17.87
C ASP A 197 32.87 16.66 16.63
N ASN A 198 32.37 17.84 16.20
CA ASN A 198 31.50 17.99 15.02
C ASN A 198 30.28 17.05 15.01
N ILE A 199 29.91 16.48 16.16
CA ILE A 199 28.75 15.62 16.31
C ILE A 199 27.68 16.42 17.07
N PRO A 200 26.46 16.57 16.53
CA PRO A 200 25.37 17.23 17.25
C PRO A 200 25.03 16.48 18.55
N ASP A 201 25.27 17.09 19.71
CA ASP A 201 24.85 16.62 21.04
C ASP A 201 23.32 16.40 21.16
N ALA A 202 22.55 16.92 20.19
CA ALA A 202 21.11 16.75 20.06
C ALA A 202 20.67 15.29 19.75
N LEU A 203 21.59 14.39 19.39
CA LEU A 203 21.26 12.99 19.13
C LEU A 203 21.11 12.14 20.41
N THR A 204 21.41 12.68 21.59
CA THR A 204 21.43 11.90 22.84
C THR A 204 20.09 11.86 23.59
N GLN A 205 19.10 12.67 23.22
CA GLN A 205 17.81 12.74 23.94
C GLN A 205 16.57 12.90 23.03
N ALA A 206 16.59 12.37 21.81
CA ALA A 206 15.34 12.23 21.08
C ALA A 206 14.41 11.29 21.88
N PRO A 207 13.22 11.72 22.33
CA PRO A 207 12.24 10.80 22.88
C PRO A 207 12.02 9.72 21.84
N THR A 208 12.07 8.45 22.25
CA THR A 208 11.72 7.35 21.37
C THR A 208 10.27 7.55 20.95
N THR A 209 10.07 8.17 19.79
CA THR A 209 8.78 8.18 19.10
C THR A 209 8.30 6.73 19.07
N PRO A 210 7.01 6.47 19.31
CA PRO A 210 6.47 5.13 19.19
C PRO A 210 6.76 4.67 17.76
N ARG A 211 7.83 3.87 17.61
CA ARG A 211 8.24 3.35 16.32
C ARG A 211 7.06 2.53 15.83
N TYR A 212 6.40 3.03 14.80
CA TYR A 212 5.45 2.24 14.03
C TYR A 212 6.22 1.01 13.62
N ASN A 213 5.94 -0.12 14.28
CA ASN A 213 6.56 -1.37 13.93
C ASN A 213 5.82 -1.83 12.67
N PRO A 214 6.44 -1.80 11.48
CA PRO A 214 5.75 -2.20 10.24
C PRO A 214 5.35 -3.68 10.26
N TYR A 215 5.86 -4.45 11.23
CA TYR A 215 5.47 -5.83 11.49
C TYR A 215 4.27 -5.99 12.43
N ASN A 216 3.81 -4.91 13.06
CA ASN A 216 2.62 -4.91 13.92
C ASN A 216 1.38 -4.54 13.11
N LEU A 217 1.23 -5.19 11.95
CA LEU A 217 -0.06 -5.24 11.27
C LEU A 217 -1.10 -5.71 12.30
N PRO A 218 -2.23 -5.00 12.44
CA PRO A 218 -3.31 -5.47 13.29
C PRO A 218 -3.54 -6.95 13.01
N LEU A 219 -3.66 -7.77 14.07
CA LEU A 219 -3.82 -9.22 13.93
C LEU A 219 -4.95 -9.57 12.95
N THR A 220 -5.98 -8.72 12.88
CA THR A 220 -7.06 -8.76 11.91
C THR A 220 -6.58 -8.68 10.46
N THR A 221 -5.70 -7.74 10.13
CA THR A 221 -5.10 -7.58 8.79
C THR A 221 -4.25 -8.79 8.41
N LEU A 222 -3.44 -9.31 9.33
CA LEU A 222 -2.65 -10.53 9.11
C LEU A 222 -3.56 -11.73 8.78
N LEU A 223 -4.64 -11.89 9.55
CA LEU A 223 -5.62 -12.98 9.35
C LEU A 223 -6.34 -12.86 8.00
N VAL A 224 -6.65 -11.64 7.53
CA VAL A 224 -7.21 -11.41 6.20
C VAL A 224 -6.25 -11.86 5.11
N TYR A 225 -4.96 -11.47 5.19
CA TYR A 225 -3.96 -11.91 4.21
C TYR A 225 -3.78 -13.43 4.19
N LEU A 226 -3.70 -14.07 5.37
CA LEU A 226 -3.61 -15.54 5.47
C LEU A 226 -4.86 -16.22 4.88
N GLY A 227 -6.04 -15.62 5.08
CA GLY A 227 -7.29 -16.07 4.48
C GLY A 227 -7.25 -16.01 2.94
N ILE A 228 -6.80 -14.88 2.38
CA ILE A 228 -6.68 -14.70 0.92
C ILE A 228 -5.67 -15.69 0.32
N ILE A 229 -4.50 -15.85 0.94
CA ILE A 229 -3.46 -16.80 0.50
C ILE A 229 -4.00 -18.23 0.51
N SER A 230 -4.75 -18.61 1.55
CA SER A 230 -5.37 -19.93 1.67
C SER A 230 -6.40 -20.18 0.55
N ILE A 231 -7.24 -19.18 0.22
CA ILE A 231 -8.21 -19.27 -0.88
C ILE A 231 -7.49 -19.44 -2.23
N ILE A 232 -6.44 -18.65 -2.47
CA ILE A 232 -5.64 -18.75 -3.71
C ILE A 232 -5.01 -20.15 -3.82
N ALA A 233 -4.43 -20.68 -2.74
CA ALA A 233 -3.85 -22.01 -2.71
C ALA A 233 -4.89 -23.10 -3.04
N LEU A 234 -6.11 -23.00 -2.49
CA LEU A 234 -7.22 -23.91 -2.80
C LEU A 234 -7.63 -23.85 -4.28
N ILE A 235 -7.69 -22.66 -4.87
CA ILE A 235 -8.00 -22.47 -6.29
C ILE A 235 -6.91 -23.12 -7.16
N ILE A 236 -5.63 -22.86 -6.85
CA ILE A 236 -4.50 -23.45 -7.57
C ILE A 236 -4.55 -24.99 -7.47
N MET A 237 -4.75 -25.55 -6.27
CA MET A 237 -4.86 -27.01 -6.10
C MET A 237 -6.03 -27.61 -6.89
N LYS A 238 -7.17 -26.92 -6.96
CA LYS A 238 -8.33 -27.37 -7.74
C LYS A 238 -8.09 -27.36 -9.25
N ILE A 239 -7.29 -26.42 -9.76
CA ILE A 239 -6.93 -26.31 -11.18
C ILE A 239 -5.80 -27.29 -11.53
N VAL A 240 -4.80 -27.42 -10.67
CA VAL A 240 -3.58 -28.20 -10.93
C VAL A 240 -3.80 -29.70 -10.68
N SER A 241 -4.58 -30.10 -9.66
CA SER A 241 -4.73 -31.53 -9.32
C SER A 241 -5.28 -32.40 -10.44
N PRO A 242 -6.24 -31.98 -11.28
CA PRO A 242 -6.71 -32.79 -12.41
C PRO A 242 -5.68 -32.90 -13.53
N ALA A 243 -4.82 -31.89 -13.70
CA ALA A 243 -3.74 -31.92 -14.69
C ALA A 243 -2.63 -32.87 -14.23
N VAL A 244 -2.27 -32.84 -12.94
CA VAL A 244 -1.31 -33.76 -12.34
C VAL A 244 -1.81 -35.21 -12.41
N LYS A 245 -3.07 -35.46 -12.04
CA LYS A 245 -3.68 -36.80 -12.14
C LYS A 245 -3.67 -37.32 -13.58
N ARG A 246 -4.04 -36.49 -14.57
CA ARG A 246 -3.97 -36.85 -16.00
C ARG A 246 -2.54 -37.15 -16.45
N LYS A 247 -1.56 -36.36 -16.03
CA LYS A 247 -0.13 -36.59 -16.34
C LYS A 247 0.39 -37.88 -15.71
N GLN A 248 -0.02 -38.21 -14.49
CA GLN A 248 0.32 -39.46 -13.82
C GLN A 248 -0.33 -40.68 -14.51
N GLN A 249 -1.62 -40.60 -14.87
CA GLN A 249 -2.31 -41.64 -15.63
C GLN A 249 -1.65 -41.87 -16.98
N TYR A 250 -1.36 -40.80 -17.72
CA TYR A 250 -0.66 -40.87 -19.00
C TYR A 250 0.73 -41.52 -18.88
N ARG A 251 1.50 -41.19 -17.83
CA ARG A 251 2.79 -41.85 -17.54
C ARG A 251 2.62 -43.35 -17.28
N LYS A 252 1.61 -43.75 -16.50
CA LYS A 252 1.32 -45.17 -16.24
C LYS A 252 0.92 -45.92 -17.51
N GLU A 253 0.15 -45.31 -18.40
CA GLU A 253 -0.20 -45.91 -19.69
C GLU A 253 1.01 -46.08 -20.62
N ILE A 254 1.91 -45.09 -20.67
CA ILE A 254 3.13 -45.18 -21.49
C ILE A 254 4.03 -46.30 -21.00
N LEU A 255 4.15 -46.49 -19.67
CA LEU A 255 4.96 -47.57 -19.12
C LEU A 255 4.42 -48.96 -19.44
N LYS A 256 3.11 -49.09 -19.68
CA LYS A 256 2.49 -50.37 -20.04
C LYS A 256 2.60 -50.72 -21.53
N SER A 257 2.92 -49.77 -22.40
CA SER A 257 2.99 -49.98 -23.86
C SER A 257 4.29 -49.40 -24.45
N PRO A 258 5.29 -50.25 -24.76
CA PRO A 258 6.55 -49.83 -25.37
C PRO A 258 6.36 -49.08 -26.69
N GLU A 259 5.41 -49.51 -27.53
CA GLU A 259 5.10 -48.88 -28.82
C GLU A 259 4.58 -47.45 -28.66
N LYS A 260 3.66 -47.24 -27.70
CA LYS A 260 3.13 -45.90 -27.40
C LYS A 260 4.22 -44.96 -26.91
N ARG A 261 5.22 -45.49 -26.19
CA ARG A 261 6.41 -44.72 -25.77
C ARG A 261 7.24 -44.28 -26.97
N GLN A 262 7.49 -45.17 -27.91
CA GLN A 262 8.30 -44.87 -29.10
C GLN A 262 7.63 -43.79 -29.96
N TRP A 263 6.33 -43.95 -30.24
CA TRP A 263 5.56 -42.96 -31.00
C TRP A 263 5.62 -41.55 -30.38
N ILE A 264 5.55 -41.43 -29.04
CA ILE A 264 5.66 -40.13 -28.35
C ILE A 264 7.07 -39.54 -28.50
N LEU A 265 8.11 -40.37 -28.47
CA LEU A 265 9.48 -39.91 -28.67
C LEU A 265 9.68 -39.39 -30.10
N ASP A 266 9.14 -40.08 -31.09
CA ASP A 266 9.20 -39.68 -32.49
C ASP A 266 8.47 -38.35 -32.72
N GLN A 267 7.27 -38.19 -32.14
CA GLN A 267 6.53 -36.93 -32.17
C GLN A 267 7.31 -35.77 -31.54
N LYS A 268 8.01 -36.01 -30.41
CA LYS A 268 8.88 -35.00 -29.80
C LYS A 268 10.07 -34.65 -30.68
N GLN A 269 10.69 -35.63 -31.32
CA GLN A 269 11.80 -35.40 -32.24
C GLN A 269 11.35 -34.58 -33.46
N LEU A 270 10.21 -34.92 -34.07
CA LEU A 270 9.62 -34.15 -35.16
C LEU A 270 9.38 -32.69 -34.78
N LYS A 271 8.74 -32.46 -33.62
CA LYS A 271 8.48 -31.08 -33.14
C LYS A 271 9.76 -30.31 -32.85
N ASN A 272 10.78 -30.96 -32.28
CA ASN A 272 12.09 -30.34 -32.08
C ASN A 272 12.78 -30.00 -33.40
N ASN A 273 12.64 -30.85 -34.42
CA ASN A 273 13.19 -30.61 -35.75
C ASN A 273 12.48 -29.43 -36.44
N GLU A 274 11.16 -29.33 -36.32
CA GLU A 274 10.40 -28.16 -36.79
C GLU A 274 10.83 -26.87 -36.08
N LEU A 275 11.00 -26.90 -34.75
CA LEU A 275 11.44 -25.74 -33.98
C LEU A 275 12.84 -25.29 -34.42
N LYS A 276 13.76 -26.23 -34.62
CA LYS A 276 15.10 -25.97 -35.16
C LYS A 276 15.05 -25.35 -36.56
N LYS A 277 14.15 -25.81 -37.44
CA LYS A 277 13.95 -25.21 -38.77
C LYS A 277 13.46 -23.77 -38.66
N LYS A 278 12.49 -23.49 -37.79
CA LYS A 278 11.99 -22.13 -37.56
C LYS A 278 13.09 -21.19 -37.05
N LEU A 279 13.87 -21.63 -36.07
CA LEU A 279 15.00 -20.86 -35.55
C LEU A 279 16.07 -20.57 -36.61
N ARG A 280 16.37 -21.54 -37.50
CA ARG A 280 17.29 -21.32 -38.63
C ARG A 280 16.77 -20.26 -39.61
N ILE A 281 15.48 -20.31 -39.97
CA ILE A 281 14.85 -19.32 -40.86
C ILE A 281 14.89 -17.93 -40.21
N GLU A 282 14.59 -17.83 -38.92
CA GLU A 282 14.62 -16.55 -38.19
C GLU A 282 16.05 -15.99 -38.08
N SER A 283 17.03 -16.84 -37.79
CA SER A 283 18.45 -16.48 -37.79
C SER A 283 18.92 -15.99 -39.17
N GLN A 284 18.53 -16.67 -40.26
CA GLN A 284 18.83 -16.22 -41.62
C GLN A 284 18.19 -14.87 -41.96
N LYS A 285 16.96 -14.61 -41.50
CA LYS A 285 16.30 -13.31 -41.65
C LYS A 285 17.05 -12.20 -40.93
N ARG A 286 17.54 -12.45 -39.71
CA ARG A 286 18.36 -11.48 -38.95
C ARG A 286 19.66 -11.15 -39.68
N ILE A 287 20.40 -12.17 -40.13
CA ILE A 287 21.64 -11.99 -40.90
C ILE A 287 21.39 -11.21 -42.20
N ALA A 288 20.29 -11.49 -42.91
CA ALA A 288 19.94 -10.76 -44.12
C ALA A 288 19.60 -9.29 -43.84
N LEU A 289 18.97 -8.99 -42.70
CA LEU A 289 18.62 -7.64 -42.28
C LEU A 289 19.88 -6.86 -41.86
N GLU A 290 20.80 -7.48 -41.12
CA GLU A 290 22.11 -6.92 -40.77
C GLU A 290 22.92 -6.57 -42.03
N LYS A 291 23.00 -7.49 -43.01
CA LYS A 291 23.68 -7.20 -44.29
C LYS A 291 23.07 -6.04 -45.06
N LYS A 292 21.73 -5.90 -45.03
CA LYS A 292 21.04 -4.77 -45.64
C LYS A 292 21.38 -3.45 -44.92
N LEU A 293 21.43 -3.48 -43.59
CA LEU A 293 21.79 -2.33 -42.77
C LEU A 293 23.24 -1.89 -43.05
N ASP A 294 24.18 -2.83 -43.06
CA ASP A 294 25.59 -2.55 -43.37
C ASP A 294 25.76 -1.96 -44.77
N SER A 295 25.02 -2.49 -45.76
CA SER A 295 25.04 -1.96 -47.13
C SER A 295 24.45 -0.54 -47.21
N ALA A 296 23.42 -0.24 -46.41
CA ALA A 296 22.84 1.10 -46.34
C ALA A 296 23.80 2.10 -45.67
N MET A 297 24.49 1.69 -44.59
CA MET A 297 25.47 2.53 -43.90
C MET A 297 26.70 2.83 -44.76
N LYS A 298 27.11 1.92 -45.64
CA LYS A 298 28.24 2.14 -46.58
C LYS A 298 27.91 3.10 -47.73
N ASN A 299 26.63 3.40 -48.00
CA ASN A 299 26.24 4.26 -49.12
C ASN A 299 25.10 5.22 -48.72
N PRO A 300 25.38 6.22 -47.86
CA PRO A 300 24.36 7.05 -47.21
C PRO A 300 23.56 7.96 -48.17
N VAL A 301 24.07 8.20 -49.38
CA VAL A 301 23.46 9.15 -50.35
C VAL A 301 22.11 8.66 -50.90
N ASN A 302 21.83 7.35 -50.89
CA ASN A 302 20.57 6.79 -51.41
C ASN A 302 19.43 6.69 -50.38
N ILE A 303 19.67 7.02 -49.11
CA ILE A 303 18.64 6.88 -48.05
C ILE A 303 17.59 8.00 -48.16
N PHE A 304 17.98 9.19 -48.59
CA PHE A 304 17.06 10.35 -48.71
C PHE A 304 16.08 10.26 -49.89
N VAL A 305 16.37 9.46 -50.92
CA VAL A 305 15.47 9.33 -52.09
C VAL A 305 14.35 8.31 -51.83
N ALA A 306 14.61 7.25 -51.06
CA ALA A 306 13.62 6.19 -50.79
C ALA A 306 12.48 6.63 -49.84
N GLU A 307 12.72 7.60 -48.95
CA GLU A 307 11.70 8.08 -48.02
C GLU A 307 10.66 8.99 -48.70
N ALA A 308 11.03 9.65 -49.81
CA ALA A 308 10.13 10.49 -50.60
C ALA A 308 9.07 9.67 -51.37
N ASP A 309 9.41 8.46 -51.84
CA ASP A 309 8.49 7.62 -52.62
C ASP A 309 7.53 6.79 -51.76
N SER A 310 7.90 6.42 -50.52
CA SER A 310 7.01 5.64 -49.64
C SER A 310 5.75 6.39 -49.19
N LYS A 311 5.78 7.73 -49.18
CA LYS A 311 4.63 8.57 -48.80
C LYS A 311 3.59 8.70 -49.92
N LYS A 312 3.92 8.39 -51.19
CA LYS A 312 2.95 8.47 -52.30
C LYS A 312 2.03 7.26 -52.43
N VAL A 313 2.39 6.10 -51.87
CA VAL A 313 1.64 4.84 -52.09
C VAL A 313 0.50 4.61 -51.08
N LYS A 314 0.44 5.37 -49.97
CA LYS A 314 -0.65 5.24 -48.97
C LYS A 314 -1.89 6.11 -49.22
N LYS A 315 -2.00 6.75 -50.39
CA LYS A 315 -3.23 7.42 -50.85
C LYS A 315 -3.81 6.68 -52.05
N LYS A 316 -4.38 5.50 -51.83
CA LYS A 316 -5.38 4.87 -52.70
C LYS A 316 -6.13 3.79 -51.92
#